data_AF-A0A7D7VQA7-F1
#
_entry.id   AF-A0A7D7VQA7-F1
#
_cell.length_a   1.000
_cell.length_b   1.000
_cell.length_c   1.000
_cell.angle_alpha   90.00
_cell.angle_beta   90.00
_cell.angle_gamma   90.00
#
_symmetry.space_group_name_H-M   'P 1'
#
loop_
_entity.id
_entity.type
_entity.pdbx_description
1 polymer ?
#
loop_
_entity_poly.entity_id
_entity_poly.type
_entity_poly.pdbx_seq_one_letter_code
_entity_poly.pdbx_strand_id
1 'polypeptide(L)' 'MGILVPYNDFIYLDFSFVGADTLVILIHGLKGSSESAYMIAATAKFNRAGLEILSVLI' A
#
# COMPACT_ATOMS: atom_id res chain seq x y z
N MET A 1 -8.74 1.37 -4.39
CA MET A 1 -10.04 0.91 -3.84
C MET A 1 -10.26 1.61 -2.51
N GLY A 2 -11.46 2.11 -2.20
CA GLY A 2 -11.76 2.67 -0.86
C GLY A 2 -12.55 1.68 0.00
N ILE A 3 -12.29 1.64 1.30
CA ILE A 3 -13.08 0.88 2.28
C ILE A 3 -13.63 1.85 3.32
N LEU A 4 -14.93 1.74 3.63
CA LEU A 4 -15.58 2.48 4.70
C LEU A 4 -15.15 1.91 6.05
N VAL A 5 -14.68 2.78 6.95
CA VAL A 5 -14.27 2.43 8.32
C VAL A 5 -15.20 3.12 9.32
N PRO A 6 -15.10 2.81 10.64
CA PRO A 6 -15.94 3.47 11.64
C PRO A 6 -15.89 5.00 11.56
N TYR A 7 -16.94 5.65 12.08
CA TYR A 7 -17.10 7.11 12.03
C TYR A 7 -17.30 7.70 10.63
N ASN A 8 -17.79 6.89 9.69
CA ASN A 8 -18.11 7.30 8.32
C ASN A 8 -16.89 7.86 7.57
N ASP A 9 -15.73 7.27 7.83
CA ASP A 9 -14.46 7.63 7.23
C ASP A 9 -14.04 6.59 6.19
N PHE A 10 -13.08 6.93 5.33
CA PHE A 10 -12.60 6.06 4.26
C PHE A 10 -11.10 5.85 4.35
N ILE A 11 -10.68 4.61 4.18
CA ILE A 11 -9.29 4.27 3.91
C ILE A 11 -9.17 3.89 2.45
N TYR A 12 -8.25 4.54 1.74
CA TYR A 12 -7.92 4.21 0.37
C TYR A 12 -6.78 3.19 0.35
N LEU A 13 -6.89 2.23 -0.54
CA LEU A 13 -6.01 1.09 -0.67
C LEU A 13 -5.51 0.97 -2.11
N ASP A 14 -4.23 0.73 -2.26
CA ASP A 14 -3.56 0.53 -3.55
C ASP A 14 -2.72 -0.75 -3.53
N PHE A 15 -2.97 -1.65 -4.48
CA PHE A 15 -2.40 -2.99 -4.51
C PHE A 15 -1.35 -3.13 -5.60
N SER A 16 -0.29 -3.88 -5.31
CA SER A 16 0.68 -4.33 -6.30
C SER A 16 0.82 -5.84 -6.24
N PHE A 17 0.30 -6.51 -7.29
CA PHE A 17 0.24 -7.97 -7.35
C PHE A 17 1.43 -8.59 -8.09
N VAL A 18 2.01 -9.65 -7.51
CA VAL A 18 3.12 -10.43 -8.08
C VAL A 18 2.91 -11.96 -8.05
N GLY A 19 1.80 -12.44 -7.51
CA GLY A 19 1.47 -13.86 -7.37
C GLY A 19 2.09 -14.53 -6.15
N ALA A 20 2.28 -13.80 -5.04
CA ALA A 20 2.89 -14.33 -3.82
C ALA A 20 1.86 -14.58 -2.69
N ASP A 21 2.22 -15.48 -1.77
CA ASP A 21 1.36 -15.85 -0.62
C ASP A 21 1.53 -14.91 0.59
N THR A 22 2.52 -14.01 0.55
CA THR A 22 2.83 -13.09 1.66
C THR A 22 2.53 -11.65 1.27
N LEU A 23 1.67 -10.99 2.06
CA LEU A 23 1.28 -9.59 1.90
C LEU A 23 2.05 -8.69 2.87
N VAL A 24 2.67 -7.64 2.33
CA VAL A 24 3.28 -6.54 3.08
C VAL A 24 2.39 -5.30 3.01
N ILE A 25 2.11 -4.72 4.18
CA ILE A 25 1.32 -3.49 4.29
C ILE A 25 2.27 -2.30 4.42
N LEU A 26 2.18 -1.35 3.49
CA LEU A 26 2.93 -0.09 3.53
C LEU A 26 2.00 1.05 3.97
N ILE A 27 2.40 1.77 5.02
CA ILE A 27 1.67 2.93 5.54
C ILE A 27 2.56 4.15 5.37
N HIS A 28 2.05 5.16 4.68
CA HIS A 28 2.81 6.39 4.45
C HIS A 28 2.84 7.31 5.69
N GLY A 29 3.77 8.26 5.71
CA GLY A 29 3.80 9.32 6.73
C GLY A 29 2.82 10.47 6.41
N LEU A 30 2.74 11.49 7.27
CA LEU A 30 1.85 12.65 7.07
C LEU A 30 2.03 13.27 5.66
N LYS A 31 0.91 13.52 4.95
CA LYS A 31 0.88 14.04 3.56
C LYS A 31 1.55 13.13 2.51
N GLY A 32 1.71 11.84 2.79
CA GLY A 32 2.17 10.86 1.82
C GLY A 32 1.05 10.35 0.89
N SER A 33 1.44 9.53 -0.07
CA SER A 33 0.56 8.78 -0.98
C SER A 33 1.29 7.52 -1.47
N SER A 34 0.59 6.58 -2.10
CA SER A 34 1.26 5.42 -2.75
C SER A 34 2.22 5.83 -3.86
N GLU A 35 2.04 7.02 -4.45
CA GLU A 35 2.90 7.60 -5.48
C GLU A 35 4.13 8.33 -4.91
N SER A 36 4.25 8.45 -3.58
CA SER A 36 5.43 9.04 -2.97
C SER A 36 6.69 8.23 -3.30
N ALA A 37 7.80 8.89 -3.61
CA ALA A 37 9.02 8.22 -4.11
C ALA A 37 9.53 7.08 -3.20
N TYR A 38 9.42 7.24 -1.88
CA TYR A 38 9.81 6.19 -0.92
C TYR A 38 8.84 5.00 -0.91
N MET A 39 7.55 5.24 -1.17
CA MET A 39 6.53 4.19 -1.30
C MET A 39 6.76 3.40 -2.59
N ILE A 40 6.95 4.09 -3.72
CA ILE A 40 7.30 3.46 -5.00
C ILE A 40 8.59 2.62 -4.86
N ALA A 41 9.62 3.18 -4.23
CA ALA A 41 10.88 2.47 -4.02
C ALA A 41 10.71 1.24 -3.13
N ALA A 42 9.91 1.33 -2.05
CA ALA A 42 9.61 0.21 -1.17
C ALA A 42 8.82 -0.88 -1.90
N THR A 43 7.73 -0.52 -2.59
CA THR A 43 6.92 -1.44 -3.40
C THR A 43 7.80 -2.16 -4.43
N ALA A 44 8.62 -1.44 -5.18
CA ALA A 44 9.50 -2.04 -6.18
C ALA A 44 10.59 -2.95 -5.57
N LYS A 45 11.04 -2.67 -4.34
CA LYS A 45 11.97 -3.53 -3.60
C LYS A 45 11.30 -4.83 -3.18
N PHE A 46 10.10 -4.76 -2.60
CA PHE A 46 9.40 -5.93 -2.09
C PHE A 46 8.78 -6.81 -3.18
N ASN A 47 8.24 -6.21 -4.24
CA ASN A 47 7.78 -6.95 -5.42
C ASN A 47 8.93 -7.79 -6.03
N ARG A 48 10.14 -7.22 -6.12
CA ARG A 48 11.35 -7.93 -6.57
C ARG A 48 11.79 -9.05 -5.62
N ALA A 49 11.38 -9.00 -4.37
CA ALA A 49 11.58 -10.05 -3.39
C ALA A 49 10.47 -11.11 -3.41
N GLY A 50 9.49 -11.00 -4.32
CA GLY A 50 8.37 -11.94 -4.42
C GLY A 50 7.34 -11.76 -3.32
N LEU A 51 7.01 -10.51 -2.96
CA LEU A 51 6.00 -10.18 -1.95
C LEU A 51 4.89 -9.33 -2.55
N GLU A 52 3.65 -9.60 -2.12
CA GLU A 52 2.48 -8.79 -2.41
C GLU A 52 2.51 -7.48 -1.62
N ILE A 53 2.01 -6.39 -2.20
CA ILE A 53 1.97 -5.09 -1.52
C ILE A 53 0.56 -4.53 -1.44
N LEU A 54 0.20 -4.04 -0.26
CA LEU A 54 -0.95 -3.18 -0.01
C LEU A 54 -0.48 -1.86 0.58
N SER A 55 -0.58 -0.77 -0.19
CA SER A 55 -0.35 0.58 0.32
C SER A 55 -1.63 1.16 0.90
N VAL A 56 -1.55 1.68 2.12
CA VAL A 56 -2.64 2.35 2.83
C VAL A 56 -2.50 3.85 2.64
N LEU A 57 -3.58 4.48 2.18
CA LEU A 57 -3.73 5.91 1.98
C LEU A 57 -4.85 6.39 2.91
N ILE A 58 -4.52 7.34 3.78
CA ILE A 58 -5.44 7.92 4.79
C ILE A 58 -5.55 9.42 4.55
#